data_AF-A0A2V9Z3E6-F1
#
_entry.id   AF-A0A2V9Z3E6-F1
#
_cell.length_a   1.000
_cell.length_b   1.000
_cell.length_c   1.000
_cell.angle_alpha   90.00
_cell.angle_beta   90.00
_cell.angle_gamma   90.00
#
_symmetry.space_group_name_H-M   'P 1'
#
loop_
_entity.id
_entity.type
_entity.pdbx_description
1 polymer ?
#
loop_
_entity_poly.entity_id
_entity_poly.type
_entity_poly.pdbx_seq_one_letter_code
_entity_poly.pdbx_strand_id
1 'polypeptide(L)'
;MAIAIVTTTALALVMFGHRNVAQANDEGCNAATVQGTYGSAIGGFVSTTFSGSPQLVGEFVPLAAAGTFSFDGQGTTSRSFTVSFGGATFPLSDSGPYTVSRDCTLSATYSDGTWSMVIIGRGREIKAMNTAPGTAVQGVLTRQ
;
A
#
# COMPACT_ATOMS: atom_id res chain seq x y z
N MET A 1 56.73 5.89 63.65
CA MET A 1 56.07 4.71 63.05
C MET A 1 54.73 5.18 62.49
N ALA A 2 54.58 5.21 61.16
CA ALA A 2 53.36 5.62 60.49
C ALA A 2 52.58 4.38 60.06
N ILE A 3 51.28 4.32 60.34
CA ILE A 3 50.38 3.29 59.81
C ILE A 3 49.30 4.02 59.01
N ALA A 4 49.37 3.88 57.69
CA ALA A 4 48.38 4.40 56.75
C ALA A 4 47.21 3.41 56.66
N ILE A 5 45.99 3.86 56.95
CA ILE A 5 44.77 3.09 56.75
C ILE A 5 44.22 3.48 55.38
N VAL A 6 44.34 2.58 54.42
CA VAL A 6 43.83 2.74 53.06
C VAL A 6 42.32 2.47 53.08
N THR A 7 41.52 3.52 52.90
CA THR A 7 40.06 3.42 52.76
C THR A 7 39.70 3.01 51.33
N THR A 8 39.21 1.79 51.14
CA THR A 8 38.70 1.31 49.85
C THR A 8 37.24 1.72 49.68
N THR A 9 36.98 2.84 49.01
CA THR A 9 35.63 3.21 48.55
C THR A 9 35.34 2.51 47.23
N ALA A 10 34.46 1.50 47.28
CA ALA A 10 33.96 0.83 46.08
C ALA A 10 32.96 1.76 45.36
N LEU A 11 33.37 2.33 44.23
CA LEU A 11 32.54 3.16 43.37
C LEU A 11 31.68 2.25 42.48
N ALA A 12 30.43 2.00 42.87
CA ALA A 12 29.46 1.28 42.05
C ALA A 12 28.93 2.19 40.93
N LEU A 13 29.41 2.00 39.70
CA LEU A 13 28.88 2.65 38.50
C LEU A 13 27.53 2.03 38.14
N VAL A 14 26.44 2.69 38.54
CA VAL A 14 25.09 2.35 38.07
C VAL A 14 24.98 2.80 36.61
N MET A 15 25.19 1.87 35.68
CA MET A 15 24.93 2.08 34.25
C MET A 15 23.42 2.18 34.04
N PHE A 16 22.87 3.40 34.11
CA PHE A 16 21.51 3.68 33.64
C PHE A 16 21.46 3.52 32.12
N GLY A 17 21.16 2.30 31.67
CA GLY A 17 20.89 2.03 30.26
C GLY A 17 19.70 2.86 29.80
N HIS A 18 19.99 4.00 29.17
CA HIS A 18 19.00 4.80 28.46
C HIS A 18 18.54 3.97 27.28
N ARG A 19 17.46 3.21 27.47
CA ARG A 19 16.73 2.66 26.32
C ARG A 19 16.18 3.86 25.59
N ASN A 20 16.82 4.22 24.47
CA ASN A 20 16.20 5.07 23.47
C ASN A 20 14.96 4.32 22.98
N VAL A 21 13.85 4.49 23.67
CA VAL A 21 12.55 4.19 23.12
C VAL A 21 12.38 5.25 22.05
N ALA A 22 12.73 4.90 20.80
CA ALA A 22 12.30 5.69 19.67
C ALA A 22 10.78 5.72 19.77
N GLN A 23 10.22 6.84 20.26
CA GLN A 23 8.81 7.10 20.13
C GLN A 23 8.56 7.08 18.63
N ALA A 24 7.98 5.99 18.13
CA ALA A 24 7.40 5.98 16.81
C ALA A 24 6.30 7.03 16.87
N ASN A 25 6.62 8.23 16.41
CA ASN A 25 5.65 9.28 16.20
C ASN A 25 4.58 8.66 15.30
N ASP A 26 3.36 8.48 15.82
CA ASP A 26 2.27 7.90 15.05
C ASP A 26 1.75 8.96 14.08
N GLU A 27 2.59 9.29 13.10
CA GLU A 27 2.33 10.31 12.10
C GLU A 27 1.28 9.85 11.07
N GLY A 28 0.61 8.71 11.32
CA GLY A 28 -0.32 8.09 10.38
C GLY A 28 0.38 7.68 9.08
N CYS A 29 -0.43 7.35 8.08
CA CYS A 29 0.08 7.12 6.73
C CYS A 29 0.31 8.43 5.96
N ASN A 30 1.28 8.41 5.05
CA ASN A 30 1.59 9.50 4.13
C ASN A 30 2.14 8.93 2.80
N ALA A 31 2.45 9.79 1.83
CA ALA A 31 2.95 9.36 0.53
C ALA A 31 4.26 8.54 0.62
N ALA A 32 5.14 8.85 1.57
CA ALA A 32 6.36 8.06 1.82
C ALA A 32 6.07 6.65 2.34
N THR A 33 4.93 6.44 3.02
CA THR A 33 4.51 5.12 3.50
C THR A 33 4.28 4.13 2.35
N VAL A 34 3.80 4.62 1.21
CA VAL A 34 3.50 3.78 0.04
C VAL A 34 4.55 3.85 -1.06
N GLN A 35 5.50 4.79 -1.00
CA GLN A 35 6.53 4.96 -2.03
C GLN A 35 7.25 3.65 -2.37
N GLY A 36 7.38 3.34 -3.67
CA GLY A 36 8.02 2.13 -4.18
C GLY A 36 7.14 1.33 -5.13
N THR A 37 7.63 0.15 -5.51
CA THR A 37 6.96 -0.76 -6.46
C THR A 37 6.33 -1.94 -5.73
N TYR A 38 5.16 -2.35 -6.18
CA TYR A 38 4.39 -3.46 -5.65
C TYR A 38 4.03 -4.42 -6.78
N GLY A 39 4.25 -5.72 -6.55
CA GLY A 39 3.67 -6.76 -7.37
C GLY A 39 2.20 -6.95 -7.01
N SER A 40 1.36 -7.22 -8.00
CA SER A 40 -0.08 -7.37 -7.78
C SER A 40 -0.71 -8.38 -8.73
N ALA A 41 -1.73 -9.05 -8.23
CA ALA A 41 -2.75 -9.72 -9.02
C ALA A 41 -4.11 -9.13 -8.64
N ILE A 42 -4.84 -8.67 -9.66
CA ILE A 42 -6.20 -8.15 -9.53
C ILE A 42 -7.15 -8.99 -10.38
N GLY A 43 -8.40 -9.06 -9.97
CA GLY A 43 -9.40 -9.77 -10.75
C GLY A 43 -10.82 -9.50 -10.29
N GLY A 44 -11.76 -9.92 -11.12
CA GLY A 44 -13.18 -9.77 -10.87
C GLY A 44 -13.96 -9.65 -12.17
N PHE A 45 -14.92 -8.72 -12.18
CA PHE A 45 -15.88 -8.58 -13.26
C PHE A 45 -16.01 -7.12 -13.68
N VAL A 46 -16.07 -6.89 -15.00
CA VAL A 46 -16.30 -5.56 -15.57
C VAL A 46 -17.46 -5.67 -16.55
N SER A 47 -18.43 -4.77 -16.44
CA SER A 47 -19.50 -4.68 -17.41
C SER A 47 -19.12 -3.83 -18.61
N THR A 48 -19.54 -4.27 -19.80
CA THR A 48 -19.42 -3.50 -21.04
C THR A 48 -20.63 -2.60 -21.32
N THR A 49 -21.72 -2.75 -20.57
CA THR A 49 -23.01 -2.08 -20.80
C THR A 49 -23.65 -1.62 -19.48
N PHE A 50 -22.90 -0.92 -18.63
CA PHE A 50 -23.45 -0.42 -17.37
C PHE A 50 -24.68 0.47 -17.61
N SER A 51 -25.84 0.01 -17.14
CA SER A 51 -27.14 0.66 -17.35
C SER A 51 -27.90 0.98 -16.06
N GLY A 52 -27.37 0.60 -14.90
CA GLY A 52 -27.99 0.86 -13.60
C GLY A 52 -27.51 -0.09 -12.49
N SER A 53 -28.13 0.05 -11.32
CA SER A 53 -27.89 -0.81 -10.16
C SER A 53 -29.25 -1.33 -9.62
N PRO A 54 -29.44 -2.67 -9.47
CA PRO A 54 -28.46 -3.73 -9.67
C PRO A 54 -28.19 -4.05 -11.14
N GLN A 55 -27.00 -4.55 -11.43
CA GLN A 55 -26.61 -5.00 -12.77
C GLN A 55 -26.82 -6.52 -12.94
N LEU A 56 -27.21 -6.94 -14.15
CA LEU A 56 -27.38 -8.34 -14.50
C LEU A 56 -26.03 -9.05 -14.62
N VAL A 57 -25.93 -10.26 -14.06
CA VAL A 57 -24.70 -11.07 -14.07
C VAL A 57 -24.19 -11.34 -15.49
N GLY A 58 -25.10 -11.53 -16.45
CA GLY A 58 -24.75 -11.81 -17.86
C GLY A 58 -24.12 -10.62 -18.61
N GLU A 59 -24.17 -9.41 -18.05
CA GLU A 59 -23.54 -8.22 -18.64
C GLU A 59 -22.10 -8.02 -18.18
N PHE A 60 -21.61 -8.89 -17.30
CA PHE A 60 -20.23 -8.86 -16.83
C PHE A 60 -19.33 -9.76 -17.66
N VAL A 61 -18.13 -9.25 -17.92
CA VAL A 61 -17.03 -10.00 -18.51
C VAL A 61 -15.95 -10.20 -17.44
N PRO A 62 -15.43 -11.42 -17.26
CA PRO A 62 -14.35 -11.68 -16.31
C PRO A 62 -13.08 -10.92 -16.69
N LEU A 63 -12.40 -10.38 -15.68
CA LEU A 63 -11.10 -9.74 -15.79
C LEU A 63 -10.12 -10.37 -14.82
N ALA A 64 -8.91 -10.62 -15.29
CA ALA A 64 -7.76 -10.93 -14.45
C ALA A 64 -6.56 -10.13 -14.95
N ALA A 65 -5.73 -9.62 -14.05
CA ALA A 65 -4.47 -8.99 -14.44
C ALA A 65 -3.38 -9.24 -13.41
N ALA A 66 -2.14 -9.34 -13.88
CA ALA A 66 -0.96 -9.45 -13.04
C ALA A 66 0.14 -8.50 -13.54
N GLY A 67 0.86 -7.88 -12.62
CA GLY A 67 1.77 -6.80 -12.95
C GLY A 67 2.24 -6.01 -11.74
N THR A 68 2.58 -4.74 -11.96
CA THR A 68 3.11 -3.85 -10.93
C THR A 68 2.36 -2.54 -10.82
N PHE A 69 2.36 -2.00 -9.60
CA PHE A 69 2.02 -0.61 -9.28
C PHE A 69 3.27 0.07 -8.73
N SER A 70 3.53 1.30 -9.12
CA SER A 70 4.61 2.13 -8.57
C SER A 70 4.03 3.42 -8.04
N PHE A 71 4.44 3.80 -6.83
CA PHE A 71 4.08 5.07 -6.19
C PHE A 71 5.35 5.91 -6.01
N ASP A 72 5.36 7.13 -6.53
CA ASP A 72 6.55 7.99 -6.54
C ASP A 72 6.89 8.63 -5.19
N GLY A 73 5.94 8.64 -4.25
CA GLY A 73 6.05 9.35 -2.97
C GLY A 73 5.66 10.83 -3.04
N GLN A 74 5.30 11.33 -4.22
CA GLN A 74 5.01 12.73 -4.53
C GLN A 74 3.60 12.95 -5.09
N GLY A 75 2.80 11.88 -5.23
CA GLY A 75 1.39 11.94 -5.64
C GLY A 75 1.12 11.44 -7.06
N THR A 76 2.11 10.84 -7.74
CA THR A 76 1.92 10.17 -9.04
C THR A 76 2.17 8.68 -8.91
N THR A 77 1.27 7.90 -9.50
CA THR A 77 1.40 6.45 -9.56
C THR A 77 1.38 5.97 -11.00
N SER A 78 2.11 4.90 -11.29
CA SER A 78 2.11 4.22 -12.58
C SER A 78 1.87 2.73 -12.41
N ARG A 79 1.42 2.09 -13.49
CA ARG A 79 1.06 0.68 -13.51
C ARG A 79 1.53 0.02 -14.80
N SER A 80 1.85 -1.27 -14.70
CA SER A 80 2.15 -2.11 -15.86
C SER A 80 1.61 -3.52 -15.63
N PHE A 81 0.72 -3.98 -16.51
CA PHE A 81 -0.02 -5.21 -16.37
C PHE A 81 -0.02 -6.03 -17.66
N THR A 82 -0.08 -7.35 -17.50
CA THR A 82 -0.73 -8.21 -18.49
C THR A 82 -2.17 -8.43 -18.03
N VAL A 83 -3.13 -8.09 -18.88
CA VAL A 83 -4.57 -8.20 -18.61
C VAL A 83 -5.14 -9.34 -19.44
N SER A 84 -6.07 -10.11 -18.86
CA SER A 84 -6.97 -11.03 -19.55
C SER A 84 -8.40 -10.54 -19.34
N PHE A 85 -9.11 -10.28 -20.43
CA PHE A 85 -10.50 -9.83 -20.43
C PHE A 85 -11.34 -10.79 -21.27
N GLY A 86 -12.27 -11.51 -20.65
CA GLY A 86 -13.04 -12.56 -21.31
C GLY A 86 -12.17 -13.68 -21.92
N GLY A 87 -10.93 -13.83 -21.47
CA GLY A 87 -9.93 -14.75 -22.00
C GLY A 87 -8.96 -14.16 -23.03
N ALA A 88 -9.23 -12.96 -23.59
CA ALA A 88 -8.31 -12.29 -24.50
C ALA A 88 -7.23 -11.52 -23.71
N THR A 89 -5.96 -11.69 -24.07
CA THR A 89 -4.83 -11.10 -23.33
C THR A 89 -4.16 -9.94 -24.04
N PHE A 90 -3.83 -8.86 -23.31
CA PHE A 90 -3.12 -7.69 -23.83
C PHE A 90 -2.31 -6.98 -22.73
N PRO A 91 -1.23 -6.27 -23.09
CA PRO A 91 -0.51 -5.42 -22.14
C PRO A 91 -1.27 -4.12 -21.86
N LEU A 92 -1.16 -3.60 -20.64
CA LEU A 92 -1.69 -2.30 -20.23
C LEU A 92 -0.63 -1.56 -19.41
N SER A 93 -0.36 -0.31 -19.75
CA SER A 93 0.43 0.59 -18.91
C SER A 93 -0.20 1.97 -18.88
N ASP A 94 -0.40 2.49 -17.68
CA ASP A 94 -0.97 3.82 -17.47
C ASP A 94 -0.43 4.46 -16.18
N SER A 95 -0.76 5.72 -15.97
CA SER A 95 -0.40 6.48 -14.78
C SER A 95 -1.51 7.44 -14.40
N GLY A 96 -1.44 7.94 -13.17
CA GLY A 96 -2.34 8.98 -12.71
C GLY A 96 -2.04 9.44 -11.29
N PRO A 97 -2.85 10.37 -10.77
CA PRO A 97 -2.64 10.93 -9.45
C PRO A 97 -3.09 9.97 -8.35
N TYR A 98 -2.47 10.08 -7.18
CA TYR A 98 -2.95 9.44 -5.95
C TYR A 98 -2.83 10.35 -4.74
N THR A 99 -3.64 10.06 -3.72
CA THR A 99 -3.60 10.71 -2.41
C THR A 99 -3.55 9.67 -1.29
N VAL A 100 -2.82 9.98 -0.22
CA VAL A 100 -2.77 9.17 1.01
C VAL A 100 -3.32 9.99 2.16
N SER A 101 -4.31 9.43 2.83
CA SER A 101 -4.87 9.99 4.05
C SER A 101 -4.12 9.45 5.28
N ARG A 102 -4.11 10.23 6.37
CA ARG A 102 -3.45 9.82 7.63
C ARG A 102 -4.05 8.57 8.26
N ASP A 103 -5.30 8.26 7.94
CA ASP A 103 -6.02 7.05 8.37
C ASP A 103 -5.66 5.79 7.56
N CYS A 104 -4.61 5.86 6.74
CA CYS A 104 -4.12 4.74 5.93
C CYS A 104 -5.07 4.31 4.80
N THR A 105 -5.99 5.18 4.40
CA THR A 105 -6.68 5.07 3.11
C THR A 105 -5.88 5.76 2.01
N LEU A 106 -5.95 5.22 0.80
CA LEU A 106 -5.37 5.80 -0.41
C LEU A 106 -6.39 5.75 -1.54
N SER A 107 -6.41 6.80 -2.36
CA SER A 107 -7.18 6.85 -3.60
C SER A 107 -6.22 7.07 -4.77
N ALA A 108 -6.35 6.29 -5.83
CA ALA A 108 -5.60 6.48 -7.07
C ALA A 108 -6.54 6.45 -8.28
N THR A 109 -6.32 7.33 -9.25
CA THR A 109 -7.15 7.39 -10.47
C THR A 109 -6.31 7.02 -11.68
N TYR A 110 -6.83 6.12 -12.51
CA TYR A 110 -6.18 5.63 -13.72
C TYR A 110 -7.17 5.66 -14.90
N SER A 111 -6.78 5.08 -16.04
CA SER A 111 -7.65 5.03 -17.24
C SER A 111 -8.93 4.21 -17.02
N ASP A 112 -8.91 3.25 -16.11
CA ASP A 112 -10.05 2.39 -15.74
C ASP A 112 -10.87 2.92 -14.56
N GLY A 113 -10.60 4.15 -14.10
CA GLY A 113 -11.33 4.82 -13.04
C GLY A 113 -10.56 4.94 -11.73
N THR A 114 -11.29 5.24 -10.65
CA THR A 114 -10.72 5.44 -9.32
C THR A 114 -10.68 4.14 -8.54
N TRP A 115 -9.59 3.95 -7.83
CA TRP A 115 -9.35 2.83 -6.95
C TRP A 115 -9.30 3.30 -5.51
N SER A 116 -10.16 2.73 -4.67
CA SER A 116 -10.11 2.88 -3.22
C SER A 116 -9.20 1.80 -2.65
N MET A 117 -8.26 2.21 -1.80
CA MET A 117 -7.25 1.32 -1.27
C MET A 117 -7.01 1.52 0.22
N VAL A 118 -6.55 0.46 0.89
CA VAL A 118 -6.20 0.47 2.32
C VAL A 118 -4.79 -0.05 2.50
N ILE A 119 -3.96 0.74 3.20
CA ILE A 119 -2.56 0.48 3.46
C ILE A 119 -2.43 -0.41 4.70
N ILE A 120 -1.73 -1.52 4.58
CA ILE A 120 -1.54 -2.51 5.64
C ILE A 120 -0.04 -2.65 5.94
N GLY A 121 0.28 -2.78 7.23
CA GLY A 121 1.64 -3.10 7.68
C GLY A 121 2.70 -2.09 7.24
N ARG A 122 2.38 -0.78 7.30
CA ARG A 122 3.26 0.34 6.87
C ARG A 122 3.64 0.27 5.39
N GLY A 123 2.66 -0.07 4.54
CA GLY A 123 2.86 -0.18 3.10
C GLY A 123 3.57 -1.46 2.66
N ARG A 124 3.54 -2.52 3.46
CA ARG A 124 3.96 -3.85 3.01
C ARG A 124 2.93 -4.49 2.09
N GLU A 125 1.67 -4.20 2.34
CA GLU A 125 0.53 -4.68 1.58
C GLU A 125 -0.46 -3.54 1.39
N ILE A 126 -1.12 -3.49 0.24
CA ILE A 126 -2.23 -2.58 -0.04
C ILE A 126 -3.39 -3.40 -0.62
N LYS A 127 -4.56 -3.31 -0.01
CA LYS A 127 -5.80 -3.88 -0.55
C LYS A 127 -6.46 -2.84 -1.44
N ALA A 128 -6.88 -3.22 -2.64
CA ALA A 128 -7.38 -2.27 -3.63
C ALA A 128 -8.67 -2.77 -4.27
N MET A 129 -9.61 -1.85 -4.51
CA MET A 129 -10.87 -2.11 -5.21
C MET A 129 -11.17 -0.95 -6.17
N ASN A 130 -11.55 -1.28 -7.41
CA ASN A 130 -12.03 -0.30 -8.37
C ASN A 130 -13.44 0.17 -7.97
N THR A 131 -13.67 1.48 -7.96
CA THR A 131 -14.95 2.10 -7.58
C THR A 131 -15.73 2.65 -8.76
N ALA A 132 -15.27 2.42 -9.99
CA ALA A 132 -15.98 2.83 -11.19
C ALA A 132 -17.30 2.05 -11.33
N PRO A 133 -18.39 2.69 -11.81
CA PRO A 133 -19.64 2.01 -12.07
C PRO A 133 -19.48 0.80 -13.01
N GLY A 134 -20.19 -0.28 -12.74
CA GLY A 134 -20.12 -1.51 -13.54
C GLY A 134 -18.84 -2.34 -13.31
N THR A 135 -18.07 -2.05 -12.26
CA THR A 135 -16.90 -2.85 -11.90
C THR A 135 -17.08 -3.54 -10.56
N ALA A 136 -16.59 -4.77 -10.49
CA ALA A 136 -16.44 -5.55 -9.26
C ALA A 136 -15.04 -6.19 -9.32
N VAL A 137 -14.01 -5.34 -9.30
CA VAL A 137 -12.60 -5.73 -9.43
C VAL A 137 -11.85 -5.32 -8.18
N GLN A 138 -11.07 -6.26 -7.64
CA GLN A 138 -10.21 -6.02 -6.48
C GLN A 138 -8.91 -6.80 -6.58
N GLY A 139 -7.97 -6.50 -5.69
CA GLY A 139 -6.79 -7.33 -5.50
C GLY A 139 -5.90 -6.83 -4.37
N VAL A 140 -4.70 -7.41 -4.31
CA VAL A 140 -3.72 -7.14 -3.27
C VAL A 140 -2.39 -6.81 -3.91
N LEU A 141 -1.83 -5.67 -3.52
CA LEU A 141 -0.52 -5.20 -3.91
C LEU A 141 0.46 -5.54 -2.79
N THR A 142 1.53 -6.27 -3.10
CA THR A 142 2.59 -6.62 -2.15
C THR A 142 3.88 -5.93 -2.56
N ARG A 143 4.54 -5.27 -1.60
CA ARG A 143 5.80 -4.56 -1.84
C ARG A 143 6.88 -5.54 -2.35
N GLN A 144 7.61 -5.13 -3.38
CA GLN A 144 8.76 -5.90 -3.91
C GLN A 144 10.02 -5.71 -3.08
#